data_AF-A0A352DY28-F1
#
_entry.id   AF-A0A352DY28-F1
#
_cell.length_a   1.000
_cell.length_b   1.000
_cell.length_c   1.000
_cell.angle_alpha   90.00
_cell.angle_beta   90.00
_cell.angle_gamma   90.00
#
_symmetry.space_group_name_H-M   'P 1'
#
loop_
_entity.id
_entity.type
_entity.pdbx_description
1 polymer ?
#
loop_
_entity_poly.entity_id
_entity_poly.type
_entity_poly.pdbx_seq_one_letter_code
_entity_poly.pdbx_strand_id
1 'polypeptide(L)'
;MSGRRGAVSIADLGLKTILTDQVLAARPRGPITKAYSRFSSDRTDFMASPQSTAAHVVRGVAVRGVGPLGDAALASFRYRESLGAPFEGVLELRSDTFDADLGSLLGKPITVTVPLPDGGQRHFSGLCLEAEQTGTLGDLAAYRAVIVPWIRLLELGSDCRIFQEKSAKDIVTEVCDALAFSDYRTSGIIGDLPKLPFCVQYDESHGNFVHRLIERFGVWYGTEHRDGSHTVVFADSNSSAKPFPGYEKVRYAVSDADAADVEHVYRWRSIRRMETGKVSLKDYTYTDPKSTLETQDTAEHSYPHGDIEWFEYPGLYTKDSDGNAL
;
A
#
# COMPACT_ATOMS: atom_id res chain seq x y z
N MET A 1 32.69 -46.16 -40.96
CA MET A 1 32.26 -44.75 -41.03
C MET A 1 31.41 -44.45 -39.81
N SER A 2 31.90 -43.50 -39.02
CA SER A 2 31.38 -43.03 -37.74
C SER A 2 30.17 -42.12 -37.93
N GLY A 3 29.19 -42.18 -37.02
CA GLY A 3 28.06 -41.25 -36.95
C GLY A 3 27.33 -41.35 -35.61
N ARG A 4 27.79 -40.56 -34.64
CA ARG A 4 27.40 -40.54 -33.22
C ARG A 4 25.91 -40.21 -32.98
N ARG A 5 25.30 -40.93 -32.03
CA ARG A 5 24.10 -40.49 -31.29
C ARG A 5 24.50 -39.36 -30.34
N GLY A 6 23.84 -38.21 -30.45
CA GLY A 6 24.03 -37.08 -29.53
C GLY A 6 23.49 -37.43 -28.15
N ALA A 7 24.37 -37.40 -27.15
CA ALA A 7 24.01 -37.43 -25.74
C ALA A 7 23.42 -36.08 -25.35
N VAL A 8 22.22 -36.08 -24.79
CA VAL A 8 21.67 -34.91 -24.09
C VAL A 8 22.41 -34.82 -22.76
N SER A 9 23.10 -33.70 -22.54
CA SER A 9 23.85 -33.43 -21.33
C SER A 9 22.91 -33.29 -20.13
N ILE A 10 23.21 -33.99 -19.04
CA ILE A 10 22.53 -33.88 -17.74
C ILE A 10 22.58 -32.43 -17.17
N ALA A 11 23.47 -31.57 -17.68
CA ALA A 11 23.53 -30.16 -17.30
C ALA A 11 22.34 -29.32 -17.79
N ASP A 12 21.72 -29.68 -18.93
CA ASP A 12 20.59 -28.91 -19.50
C ASP A 12 19.25 -29.18 -18.78
N LEU A 13 19.16 -30.27 -18.03
CA LEU A 13 18.01 -30.57 -17.17
C LEU A 13 18.03 -29.77 -15.86
N GLY A 14 19.23 -29.43 -15.34
CA GLY A 14 19.37 -28.65 -14.10
C GLY A 14 18.94 -27.19 -14.22
N LEU A 15 19.27 -26.53 -15.34
CA LEU A 15 18.87 -25.14 -15.58
C LEU A 15 17.37 -24.97 -15.85
N LYS A 16 16.74 -25.95 -16.51
CA LYS A 16 15.29 -25.93 -16.73
C LYS A 16 14.51 -26.09 -15.43
N THR A 17 14.95 -26.96 -14.51
CA THR A 17 14.26 -27.13 -13.21
C THR A 17 14.36 -25.88 -12.33
N ILE A 18 15.54 -25.23 -12.28
CA ILE A 18 15.74 -23.99 -11.49
C ILE A 18 14.87 -22.83 -12.01
N LEU A 19 14.76 -22.68 -13.34
CA LEU A 19 13.87 -21.67 -13.93
C LEU A 19 12.39 -21.99 -13.72
N THR A 20 12.01 -23.27 -13.66
CA THR A 20 10.59 -23.66 -13.52
C THR A 20 10.10 -23.46 -12.08
N ASP A 21 10.93 -23.72 -11.07
CA ASP A 21 10.56 -23.51 -9.66
C ASP A 21 10.49 -22.01 -9.29
N GLN A 22 11.38 -21.17 -9.84
CA GLN A 22 11.32 -19.72 -9.60
C GLN A 22 10.16 -19.04 -10.33
N VAL A 23 9.73 -19.56 -11.48
CA VAL A 23 8.55 -19.05 -12.22
C VAL A 23 7.23 -19.51 -11.58
N LEU A 24 7.19 -20.68 -10.93
CA LEU A 24 6.01 -21.14 -10.17
C LEU A 24 5.82 -20.39 -8.84
N ALA A 25 6.90 -19.87 -8.25
CA ALA A 25 6.88 -19.03 -7.05
C ALA A 25 6.37 -17.59 -7.29
N ALA A 26 6.25 -17.15 -8.55
CA ALA A 26 5.75 -15.82 -8.91
C ALA A 26 4.21 -15.67 -8.81
N ARG A 27 3.48 -16.75 -8.45
CA ARG A 27 2.04 -16.63 -8.15
C ARG A 27 1.84 -16.50 -6.63
N PRO A 28 1.14 -15.46 -6.15
CA PRO A 28 0.82 -15.34 -4.73
C PRO A 28 -0.07 -16.52 -4.31
N ARG A 29 0.50 -17.44 -3.52
CA ARG A 29 -0.16 -18.66 -3.02
C ARG A 29 -0.28 -18.73 -1.49
N GLY A 30 -0.07 -17.61 -0.80
CA GLY A 30 -0.37 -17.43 0.63
C GLY A 30 -1.35 -16.28 0.90
N PRO A 31 -1.94 -16.19 2.11
CA PRO A 31 -2.93 -15.18 2.48
C PRO A 31 -2.35 -13.75 2.51
N ILE A 32 -1.02 -13.63 2.59
CA ILE A 32 -0.32 -12.35 2.75
C ILE A 32 -0.34 -11.53 1.45
N THR A 33 -0.31 -12.14 0.27
CA THR A 33 -0.20 -11.42 -1.02
C THR A 33 -1.49 -11.34 -1.84
N LYS A 34 -2.64 -11.74 -1.29
CA LYS A 34 -3.97 -11.59 -1.94
C LYS A 34 -4.79 -10.40 -1.44
N ALA A 35 -4.22 -9.53 -0.60
CA ALA A 35 -4.98 -8.45 0.02
C ALA A 35 -5.31 -7.26 -0.90
N TYR A 36 -4.56 -7.04 -1.99
CA TYR A 36 -4.77 -5.83 -2.83
C TYR A 36 -5.89 -5.89 -3.87
N SER A 37 -6.52 -7.05 -4.10
CA SER A 37 -7.64 -7.17 -5.06
C SER A 37 -9.00 -7.52 -4.44
N ARG A 38 -9.12 -7.56 -3.11
CA ARG A 38 -10.39 -7.85 -2.43
C ARG A 38 -10.62 -6.99 -1.18
N PHE A 39 -10.74 -5.69 -1.38
CA PHE A 39 -11.61 -4.85 -0.55
C PHE A 39 -12.51 -3.97 -1.45
N SER A 40 -13.09 -4.59 -2.48
CA SER A 40 -14.15 -4.02 -3.32
C SER A 40 -15.55 -4.51 -2.93
N SER A 41 -15.71 -5.18 -1.78
CA SER A 41 -16.99 -5.78 -1.37
C SER A 41 -17.49 -5.44 0.03
N ASP A 42 -17.03 -4.35 0.64
CA ASP A 42 -17.82 -3.63 1.66
C ASP A 42 -18.50 -2.43 0.99
N ARG A 43 -19.44 -2.72 0.08
CA ARG A 43 -20.40 -1.74 -0.43
C ARG A 43 -21.60 -1.54 0.52
N THR A 44 -21.59 -2.20 1.67
CA THR A 44 -22.67 -2.14 2.67
C THR A 44 -22.08 -2.33 4.06
N ASP A 45 -21.59 -1.24 4.66
CA ASP A 45 -21.70 -0.98 6.10
C ASP A 45 -21.13 0.41 6.44
N PHE A 46 -21.81 1.44 5.95
CA PHE A 46 -21.98 2.75 6.60
C PHE A 46 -23.16 3.45 5.88
N MET A 47 -24.34 2.83 5.94
CA MET A 47 -25.59 3.51 5.59
C MET A 47 -25.97 4.45 6.72
N ALA A 48 -25.48 5.67 6.62
CA ALA A 48 -26.27 6.88 6.84
C ALA A 48 -25.53 8.02 6.11
N SER A 49 -25.63 8.05 4.78
CA SER A 49 -25.55 9.35 4.11
C SER A 49 -26.77 10.13 4.57
N PRO A 50 -26.64 11.32 5.17
CA PRO A 50 -27.79 12.19 5.27
C PRO A 50 -28.21 12.48 3.82
N GLN A 51 -29.36 11.94 3.42
CA GLN A 51 -30.05 12.37 2.22
C GLN A 51 -30.52 13.82 2.46
N SER A 52 -29.59 14.75 2.26
CA SER A 52 -29.88 16.17 2.20
C SER A 52 -29.76 16.58 0.75
N THR A 53 -30.90 16.87 0.14
CA THR A 53 -31.08 17.46 -1.19
C THR A 53 -30.68 18.94 -1.24
N ALA A 54 -30.05 19.48 -0.19
CA ALA A 54 -29.43 20.80 -0.20
C ALA A 54 -27.96 20.68 -0.63
N ALA A 55 -27.50 21.60 -1.47
CA ALA A 55 -26.11 21.72 -1.89
C ALA A 55 -25.18 21.90 -0.66
N HIS A 56 -24.73 20.78 -0.08
CA HIS A 56 -23.76 20.79 1.00
C HIS A 56 -22.42 21.25 0.44
N VAL A 57 -21.90 22.33 1.02
CA VAL A 57 -20.51 22.77 0.82
C VAL A 57 -19.82 22.63 2.17
N VAL A 58 -18.69 21.94 2.18
CA VAL A 58 -17.83 21.85 3.37
C VAL A 58 -17.16 23.21 3.57
N ARG A 59 -17.59 23.95 4.60
CA ARG A 59 -17.03 25.27 4.91
C ARG A 59 -15.67 25.14 5.58
N GLY A 60 -14.76 26.05 5.25
CA GLY A 60 -13.43 26.12 5.85
C GLY A 60 -12.39 25.15 5.30
N VAL A 61 -12.81 24.14 4.51
CA VAL A 61 -11.89 23.22 3.82
C VAL A 61 -11.62 23.75 2.41
N ALA A 62 -10.35 23.94 2.08
CA ALA A 62 -9.94 24.44 0.76
C ALA A 62 -9.48 23.28 -0.14
N VAL A 63 -9.71 23.41 -1.44
CA VAL A 63 -9.19 22.49 -2.47
C VAL A 63 -8.36 23.28 -3.45
N ARG A 64 -7.16 22.78 -3.76
CA ARG A 64 -6.26 23.34 -4.78
C ARG A 64 -5.90 22.28 -5.82
N GLY A 65 -5.42 22.71 -6.97
CA GLY A 65 -5.07 21.82 -8.10
C GLY A 65 -6.25 21.51 -9.04
N VAL A 66 -7.38 22.18 -8.85
CA VAL A 66 -8.63 22.01 -9.61
C VAL A 66 -8.86 23.13 -10.64
N GLY A 67 -7.79 23.74 -11.16
CA GLY A 67 -7.87 24.95 -12.00
C GLY A 67 -8.89 24.92 -13.16
N PRO A 68 -9.01 23.83 -13.95
CA PRO A 68 -10.04 23.67 -14.98
C PRO A 68 -11.48 23.81 -14.49
N LEU A 69 -11.72 23.62 -13.18
CA LEU A 69 -13.01 23.73 -12.52
C LEU A 69 -13.25 25.13 -11.92
N GLY A 70 -12.38 26.12 -12.17
CA GLY A 70 -12.54 27.47 -11.62
C GLY A 70 -12.56 27.50 -10.09
N ASP A 71 -13.46 28.29 -9.52
CA ASP A 71 -13.67 28.42 -8.07
C ASP A 71 -14.54 27.28 -7.52
N ALA A 72 -14.07 26.04 -7.72
CA ALA A 72 -14.81 24.85 -7.33
C ALA A 72 -14.95 24.73 -5.80
N ALA A 73 -16.18 24.51 -5.33
CA ALA A 73 -16.50 24.25 -3.93
C ALA A 73 -16.49 22.75 -3.63
N LEU A 74 -15.90 22.36 -2.49
CA LEU A 74 -15.92 20.99 -2.01
C LEU A 74 -17.28 20.64 -1.38
N ALA A 75 -17.96 19.65 -1.94
CA ALA A 75 -19.21 19.13 -1.41
C ALA A 75 -19.00 17.98 -0.42
N SER A 76 -18.09 17.06 -0.73
CA SER A 76 -17.69 16.00 0.19
C SER A 76 -16.27 15.53 -0.08
N PHE A 77 -15.60 15.03 0.97
CA PHE A 77 -14.29 14.40 0.88
C PHE A 77 -14.31 13.13 1.71
N ARG A 78 -14.04 11.99 1.06
CA ARG A 78 -13.84 10.70 1.71
C ARG A 78 -12.41 10.28 1.51
N TYR A 79 -11.71 9.95 2.58
CA TYR A 79 -10.31 9.57 2.54
C TYR A 79 -10.10 8.26 3.28
N ARG A 80 -9.43 7.30 2.65
CA ARG A 80 -9.11 5.99 3.22
C ARG A 80 -7.62 5.74 3.07
N GLU A 81 -6.97 5.36 4.16
CA GLU A 81 -5.57 4.95 4.18
C GLU A 81 -5.38 3.70 5.03
N SER A 82 -4.27 3.00 4.80
CA SER A 82 -3.80 1.87 5.62
C SER A 82 -2.28 1.81 5.54
N LEU A 83 -1.64 1.23 6.54
CA LEU A 83 -0.20 1.01 6.49
C LEU A 83 0.13 -0.04 5.42
N GLY A 84 1.14 0.26 4.60
CA GLY A 84 1.57 -0.58 3.50
C GLY A 84 0.66 -0.54 2.28
N ALA A 85 -0.35 0.36 2.24
CA ALA A 85 -1.33 0.50 1.18
C ALA A 85 -1.36 1.92 0.59
N PRO A 86 -1.65 2.09 -0.71
CA PRO A 86 -1.90 3.41 -1.25
C PRO A 86 -3.21 3.93 -0.67
N PHE A 87 -3.22 5.18 -0.23
CA PHE A 87 -4.47 5.84 0.16
C PHE A 87 -5.34 6.10 -1.08
N GLU A 88 -6.63 6.33 -0.84
CA GLU A 88 -7.57 6.85 -1.84
C GLU A 88 -8.38 8.00 -1.22
N GLY A 89 -8.36 9.16 -1.88
CA GLY A 89 -9.20 10.29 -1.57
C GLY A 89 -10.23 10.54 -2.67
N VAL A 90 -11.51 10.52 -2.34
CA VAL A 90 -12.61 10.83 -3.28
C VAL A 90 -13.18 12.19 -2.91
N LEU A 91 -13.09 13.13 -3.85
CA LEU A 91 -13.63 14.48 -3.74
C LEU A 91 -14.89 14.58 -4.60
N GLU A 92 -15.95 15.15 -4.05
CA GLU A 92 -17.12 15.61 -4.81
C GLU A 92 -17.08 17.14 -4.82
N LEU A 93 -17.10 17.72 -6.03
CA LEU A 93 -16.87 19.15 -6.27
C LEU A 93 -18.06 19.78 -7.00
N ARG A 94 -18.27 21.07 -6.79
CA ARG A 94 -19.29 21.89 -7.46
C ARG A 94 -18.62 23.09 -8.10
N SER A 95 -18.94 23.38 -9.35
CA SER A 95 -18.33 24.48 -10.10
C SER A 95 -19.34 25.13 -11.02
N ASP A 96 -19.13 26.42 -11.32
CA ASP A 96 -19.86 27.18 -12.34
C ASP A 96 -19.33 26.92 -13.77
N THR A 97 -18.21 26.22 -13.91
CA THR A 97 -17.67 25.74 -15.18
C THR A 97 -18.37 24.45 -15.60
N PHE A 98 -19.08 24.45 -16.72
CA PHE A 98 -19.82 23.28 -17.24
C PHE A 98 -19.05 22.44 -18.26
N ASP A 99 -17.98 23.00 -18.83
CA ASP A 99 -17.18 22.45 -19.94
C ASP A 99 -15.70 22.29 -19.57
N ALA A 100 -15.42 21.91 -18.32
CA ALA A 100 -14.07 21.77 -17.79
C ALA A 100 -13.25 20.71 -18.56
N ASP A 101 -12.00 21.02 -18.89
CA ASP A 101 -11.04 20.04 -19.42
C ASP A 101 -10.52 19.13 -18.29
N LEU A 102 -11.24 18.03 -18.06
CA LEU A 102 -10.90 17.03 -17.05
C LEU A 102 -9.60 16.27 -17.37
N GLY A 103 -9.25 16.12 -18.65
CA GLY A 103 -8.01 15.46 -19.06
C GLY A 103 -6.77 16.19 -18.53
N SER A 104 -6.87 17.52 -18.44
CA SER A 104 -5.81 18.33 -17.87
C SER A 104 -5.64 18.19 -16.35
N LEU A 105 -6.54 17.52 -15.62
CA LEU A 105 -6.38 17.22 -14.19
C LEU A 105 -5.55 15.96 -13.95
N LEU A 106 -5.62 14.98 -14.85
CA LEU A 106 -5.03 13.66 -14.66
C LEU A 106 -3.51 13.72 -14.40
N GLY A 107 -3.06 12.98 -13.39
CA GLY A 107 -1.66 12.92 -12.96
C GLY A 107 -1.16 14.19 -12.26
N LYS A 108 -1.96 15.26 -12.14
CA LYS A 108 -1.57 16.49 -11.44
C LYS A 108 -1.92 16.43 -9.96
N PRO A 109 -1.18 17.16 -9.11
CA PRO A 109 -1.47 17.22 -7.69
C PRO A 109 -2.78 17.97 -7.42
N ILE A 110 -3.64 17.37 -6.59
CA ILE A 110 -4.80 17.99 -5.97
C ILE A 110 -4.61 17.90 -4.45
N THR A 111 -4.79 19.03 -3.76
CA THR A 111 -4.58 19.14 -2.31
C THR A 111 -5.86 19.58 -1.64
N VAL A 112 -6.33 18.80 -0.67
CA VAL A 112 -7.36 19.21 0.29
C VAL A 112 -6.68 19.74 1.55
N THR A 113 -7.07 20.92 2.00
CA THR A 113 -6.51 21.59 3.18
C THR A 113 -7.59 21.78 4.23
N VAL A 114 -7.38 21.18 5.40
CA VAL A 114 -8.26 21.23 6.56
C VAL A 114 -7.63 22.13 7.63
N PRO A 115 -8.29 23.22 8.07
CA PRO A 115 -7.79 24.06 9.15
C PRO A 115 -7.88 23.32 10.48
N LEU A 116 -6.88 23.54 11.34
CA LEU A 116 -6.81 22.96 12.69
C LEU A 116 -7.18 24.02 13.75
N PRO A 117 -7.66 23.61 14.94
CA PRO A 117 -8.09 24.55 15.99
C PRO A 117 -7.00 25.50 16.50
N ASP A 118 -5.73 25.11 16.39
CA ASP A 118 -4.56 25.91 16.80
C ASP A 118 -4.13 26.95 15.75
N GLY A 119 -4.87 27.06 14.64
CA GLY A 119 -4.53 27.91 13.49
C GLY A 119 -3.60 27.23 12.48
N GLY A 120 -3.18 25.99 12.73
CA GLY A 120 -2.44 25.16 11.78
C GLY A 120 -3.32 24.63 10.64
N GLN A 121 -2.70 23.86 9.75
CA GLN A 121 -3.37 23.23 8.62
C GLN A 121 -2.90 21.79 8.46
N ARG A 122 -3.83 20.91 8.09
CA ARG A 122 -3.55 19.54 7.64
C ARG A 122 -3.85 19.42 6.16
N HIS A 123 -2.90 18.86 5.42
CA HIS A 123 -3.03 18.65 3.99
C HIS A 123 -3.29 17.18 3.67
N PHE A 124 -4.07 16.94 2.63
CA PHE A 124 -4.22 15.66 1.95
C PHE A 124 -3.95 15.90 0.47
N SER A 125 -2.70 15.71 0.09
CA SER A 125 -2.21 15.87 -1.27
C SER A 125 -2.03 14.52 -1.95
N GLY A 126 -2.47 14.41 -3.20
CA GLY A 126 -2.29 13.24 -4.05
C GLY A 126 -2.42 13.59 -5.52
N LEU A 127 -2.08 12.65 -6.40
CA LEU A 127 -2.21 12.80 -7.84
C LEU A 127 -3.63 12.42 -8.27
N CYS A 128 -4.22 13.21 -9.17
CA CYS A 128 -5.52 12.91 -9.74
C CYS A 128 -5.45 11.65 -10.62
N LEU A 129 -6.02 10.56 -10.15
CA LEU A 129 -6.12 9.30 -10.90
C LEU A 129 -7.31 9.31 -11.86
N GLU A 130 -8.40 9.94 -11.45
CA GLU A 130 -9.68 9.93 -12.15
C GLU A 130 -10.38 11.26 -11.93
N ALA A 131 -11.00 11.80 -12.97
CA ALA A 131 -11.86 12.97 -12.92
C ALA A 131 -13.11 12.73 -13.78
N GLU A 132 -14.27 13.06 -13.25
CA GLU A 132 -15.57 12.77 -13.84
C GLU A 132 -16.51 13.97 -13.66
N GLN A 133 -17.27 14.34 -14.69
CA GLN A 133 -18.43 15.21 -14.56
C GLN A 133 -19.67 14.35 -14.34
N THR A 134 -20.20 14.37 -13.11
CA THR A 134 -21.28 13.47 -12.68
C THR A 134 -22.68 14.00 -13.01
N GLY A 135 -22.77 15.22 -13.54
CA GLY A 135 -24.00 15.85 -14.00
C GLY A 135 -24.08 17.31 -13.60
N THR A 136 -25.31 17.80 -13.42
CA THR A 136 -25.61 19.18 -13.04
C THR A 136 -26.55 19.19 -11.84
N LEU A 137 -26.34 20.11 -10.89
CA LEU A 137 -27.19 20.31 -9.73
C LEU A 137 -27.58 21.79 -9.64
N GLY A 138 -28.80 22.11 -10.10
CA GLY A 138 -29.21 23.51 -10.28
C GLY A 138 -28.32 24.19 -11.32
N ASP A 139 -27.79 25.36 -10.97
CA ASP A 139 -26.94 26.18 -11.83
C ASP A 139 -25.43 25.86 -11.72
N LEU A 140 -25.08 24.72 -11.13
CA LEU A 140 -23.70 24.26 -10.97
C LEU A 140 -23.49 22.90 -11.63
N ALA A 141 -22.31 22.71 -12.23
CA ALA A 141 -21.82 21.41 -12.65
C ALA A 141 -21.29 20.61 -11.45
N ALA A 142 -21.53 19.31 -11.48
CA ALA A 142 -21.12 18.35 -10.46
C ALA A 142 -19.93 17.54 -10.95
N TYR A 143 -18.89 17.44 -10.13
CA TYR A 143 -17.68 16.71 -10.47
C TYR A 143 -17.26 15.75 -9.37
N ARG A 144 -16.55 14.70 -9.76
CA ARG A 144 -15.88 13.76 -8.86
C ARG A 144 -14.42 13.64 -9.27
N ALA A 145 -13.52 13.69 -8.29
CA ALA A 145 -12.09 13.46 -8.51
C ALA A 145 -11.56 12.43 -7.51
N VAL A 146 -10.68 11.54 -7.98
CA VAL A 146 -9.98 10.56 -7.15
C VAL A 146 -8.51 10.94 -7.07
N ILE A 147 -8.00 11.10 -5.85
CA ILE A 147 -6.58 11.36 -5.58
C ILE A 147 -5.93 10.14 -4.94
N VAL A 148 -4.71 9.82 -5.37
CA VAL A 148 -3.92 8.67 -4.90
C VAL A 148 -2.46 9.06 -4.71
N PRO A 149 -1.67 8.34 -3.89
CA PRO A 149 -0.23 8.55 -3.86
C PRO A 149 0.39 8.06 -5.16
N TRP A 150 1.52 8.64 -5.55
CA TRP A 150 2.29 8.24 -6.72
C TRP A 150 2.59 6.72 -6.77
N ILE A 151 2.75 6.05 -5.62
CA ILE A 151 3.02 4.60 -5.55
C ILE A 151 1.86 3.76 -6.14
N ARG A 152 0.63 4.29 -6.14
CA ARG A 152 -0.52 3.66 -6.82
C ARG A 152 -0.33 3.60 -8.34
N LEU A 153 0.40 4.55 -8.92
CA LEU A 153 0.64 4.60 -10.37
C LEU A 153 1.58 3.49 -10.84
N LEU A 154 2.34 2.85 -9.93
CA LEU A 154 3.16 1.68 -10.25
C LEU A 154 2.33 0.48 -10.74
N GLU A 155 1.03 0.48 -10.51
CA GLU A 155 0.12 -0.56 -11.01
C GLU A 155 -0.28 -0.36 -12.48
N LEU A 156 -0.03 0.82 -13.06
CA LEU A 156 -0.38 1.13 -14.45
C LEU A 156 0.63 0.57 -15.47
N GLY A 157 1.74 0.01 -14.99
CA GLY A 157 2.79 -0.59 -15.83
C GLY A 157 3.31 -1.91 -15.26
N SER A 158 3.86 -2.73 -16.15
CA SER A 158 4.42 -4.05 -15.83
C SER A 158 5.70 -4.29 -16.62
N ASP A 159 6.57 -5.14 -16.09
CA ASP A 159 7.83 -5.48 -16.75
C ASP A 159 8.33 -6.88 -16.34
N CYS A 160 9.33 -7.39 -17.06
CA CYS A 160 10.08 -8.60 -16.76
C CYS A 160 11.55 -8.23 -16.53
N ARG A 161 11.97 -8.14 -15.27
CA ARG A 161 13.31 -7.67 -14.88
C ARG A 161 13.99 -8.62 -13.91
N ILE A 162 15.31 -8.69 -14.02
CA ILE A 162 16.17 -9.47 -13.13
C ILE A 162 17.02 -8.48 -12.31
N PHE A 163 17.01 -8.66 -11.00
CA PHE A 163 17.85 -7.95 -10.03
C PHE A 163 18.80 -8.98 -9.39
N GLN A 164 20.08 -8.66 -9.31
CA GLN A 164 21.12 -9.55 -8.76
C GLN A 164 21.93 -8.82 -7.71
N GLU A 165 22.29 -9.53 -6.64
CA GLU A 165 23.13 -9.04 -5.53
C GLU A 165 22.64 -7.70 -4.92
N LYS A 166 21.31 -7.56 -4.79
CA LYS A 166 20.63 -6.35 -4.31
C LYS A 166 19.72 -6.68 -3.13
N SER A 167 19.67 -5.80 -2.14
CA SER A 167 18.68 -5.88 -1.06
C SER A 167 17.29 -5.45 -1.57
N ALA A 168 16.22 -5.77 -0.83
CA ALA A 168 14.88 -5.29 -1.16
C ALA A 168 14.81 -3.75 -1.22
N LYS A 169 15.53 -3.06 -0.34
CA LYS A 169 15.66 -1.59 -0.35
C LYS A 169 16.30 -1.08 -1.64
N ASP A 170 17.39 -1.72 -2.10
CA ASP A 170 18.07 -1.33 -3.34
C ASP A 170 17.15 -1.52 -4.55
N ILE A 171 16.39 -2.62 -4.58
CA ILE A 171 15.47 -2.96 -5.66
C ILE A 171 14.31 -1.96 -5.71
N VAL A 172 13.66 -1.68 -4.57
CA VAL A 172 12.56 -0.70 -4.51
C VAL A 172 13.04 0.69 -4.95
N THR A 173 14.22 1.12 -4.50
CA THR A 173 14.85 2.38 -4.92
C THR A 173 15.04 2.40 -6.44
N GLU A 174 15.61 1.35 -7.03
CA GLU A 174 15.82 1.26 -8.48
C GLU A 174 14.51 1.28 -9.29
N VAL A 175 13.45 0.63 -8.80
CA VAL A 175 12.13 0.63 -9.46
C VAL A 175 11.50 2.02 -9.42
N CYS A 176 11.53 2.70 -8.28
CA CYS A 176 11.00 4.05 -8.11
C CYS A 176 11.75 5.06 -9.00
N ASP A 177 13.08 5.03 -8.97
CA ASP A 177 13.93 5.96 -9.72
C ASP A 177 13.80 5.77 -11.24
N ALA A 178 13.69 4.52 -11.70
CA ALA A 178 13.48 4.22 -13.12
C ALA A 178 12.15 4.79 -13.66
N LEU A 179 11.17 4.99 -12.79
CA LEU A 179 9.87 5.59 -13.12
C LEU A 179 9.81 7.08 -12.78
N ALA A 180 10.95 7.70 -12.46
CA ALA A 180 11.11 9.11 -12.12
C ALA A 180 10.29 9.59 -10.91
N PHE A 181 9.99 8.69 -9.97
CA PHE A 181 9.39 9.06 -8.69
C PHE A 181 10.48 9.28 -7.65
N SER A 182 10.60 10.50 -7.12
CA SER A 182 11.63 10.87 -6.12
C SER A 182 11.08 11.22 -4.74
N ASP A 183 9.76 11.37 -4.59
CA ASP A 183 9.12 11.75 -3.34
C ASP A 183 8.93 10.53 -2.41
N TYR A 184 10.04 9.92 -2.02
CA TYR A 184 10.05 8.80 -1.09
C TYR A 184 11.26 8.82 -0.15
N ARG A 185 11.15 8.12 0.97
CA ARG A 185 12.24 7.95 1.94
C ARG A 185 12.31 6.49 2.40
N THR A 186 13.51 5.94 2.37
CA THR A 186 13.84 4.60 2.89
C THR A 186 14.64 4.67 4.18
N SER A 187 14.80 5.85 4.78
CA SER A 187 15.54 6.04 6.04
C SER A 187 14.82 5.48 7.26
N GLY A 188 13.53 5.15 7.13
CA GLY A 188 12.76 4.46 8.15
C GLY A 188 12.99 2.95 8.19
N ILE A 189 13.69 2.38 7.19
CA ILE A 189 14.18 1.00 7.17
C ILE A 189 15.50 0.99 7.92
N ILE A 190 15.46 0.51 9.16
CA ILE A 190 16.60 0.53 10.10
C ILE A 190 17.38 -0.78 10.03
N GLY A 191 16.69 -1.90 9.79
CA GLY A 191 17.29 -3.22 9.69
C GLY A 191 18.12 -3.40 8.42
N ASP A 192 19.18 -4.20 8.54
CA ASP A 192 19.97 -4.62 7.40
C ASP A 192 19.23 -5.72 6.62
N LEU A 193 18.65 -5.34 5.48
CA LEU A 193 17.98 -6.30 4.60
C LEU A 193 19.01 -7.13 3.82
N PRO A 194 18.87 -8.47 3.78
CA PRO A 194 19.84 -9.32 3.11
C PRO A 194 19.87 -9.03 1.61
N LYS A 195 21.06 -9.17 1.01
CA LYS A 195 21.19 -9.14 -0.45
C LYS A 195 20.62 -10.41 -1.03
N LEU A 196 19.72 -10.25 -1.99
CA LEU A 196 19.18 -11.33 -2.78
C LEU A 196 20.16 -11.65 -3.91
N PRO A 197 20.67 -12.90 -4.00
CA PRO A 197 21.52 -13.29 -5.11
C PRO A 197 20.81 -13.14 -6.45
N PHE A 198 19.50 -13.44 -6.45
CA PHE A 198 18.66 -13.39 -7.64
C PHE A 198 17.22 -13.07 -7.25
N CYS A 199 16.64 -12.02 -7.84
CA CYS A 199 15.26 -11.61 -7.66
C CYS A 199 14.67 -11.21 -9.02
N VAL A 200 13.47 -11.69 -9.33
CA VAL A 200 12.84 -11.47 -10.63
C VAL A 200 11.51 -10.77 -10.42
N GLN A 201 11.26 -9.69 -11.17
CA GLN A 201 9.91 -9.22 -11.48
C GLN A 201 9.46 -9.99 -12.74
N TYR A 202 8.41 -10.81 -12.65
CA TYR A 202 7.98 -11.65 -13.77
C TYR A 202 6.47 -11.57 -13.96
N ASP A 203 6.03 -11.03 -15.10
CA ASP A 203 4.62 -10.93 -15.50
C ASP A 203 3.73 -10.31 -14.41
N GLU A 204 4.25 -9.27 -13.76
CA GLU A 204 3.57 -8.55 -12.69
C GLU A 204 3.80 -7.03 -12.83
N SER A 205 2.87 -6.23 -12.32
CA SER A 205 3.02 -4.78 -12.28
C SER A 205 4.18 -4.36 -11.37
N HIS A 206 4.75 -3.18 -11.59
CA HIS A 206 5.77 -2.65 -10.68
C HIS A 206 5.24 -2.52 -9.25
N GLY A 207 3.96 -2.14 -9.11
CA GLY A 207 3.29 -2.07 -7.82
C GLY A 207 3.24 -3.43 -7.12
N ASN A 208 2.75 -4.48 -7.79
CA ASN A 208 2.69 -5.82 -7.22
C ASN A 208 4.08 -6.33 -6.79
N PHE A 209 5.09 -6.09 -7.64
CA PHE A 209 6.46 -6.47 -7.35
C PHE A 209 7.02 -5.77 -6.11
N VAL A 210 6.85 -4.45 -6.02
CA VAL A 210 7.28 -3.66 -4.85
C VAL A 210 6.55 -4.15 -3.59
N HIS A 211 5.22 -4.30 -3.64
CA HIS A 211 4.41 -4.72 -2.51
C HIS A 211 4.81 -6.11 -1.98
N ARG A 212 4.88 -7.12 -2.83
CA ARG A 212 5.27 -8.47 -2.38
C ARG A 212 6.70 -8.51 -1.82
N LEU A 213 7.58 -7.65 -2.32
CA LEU A 213 8.97 -7.61 -1.90
C LEU A 213 9.10 -6.96 -0.52
N ILE A 214 8.44 -5.81 -0.28
CA ILE A 214 8.48 -5.14 1.03
C ILE A 214 7.76 -5.96 2.10
N GLU A 215 6.60 -6.57 1.77
CA GLU A 215 5.83 -7.42 2.69
C GLU A 215 6.66 -8.60 3.18
N ARG A 216 7.40 -9.23 2.26
CA ARG A 216 8.30 -10.35 2.58
C ARG A 216 9.36 -9.98 3.62
N PHE A 217 9.82 -8.74 3.65
CA PHE A 217 10.87 -8.29 4.56
C PHE A 217 10.33 -7.44 5.72
N GLY A 218 9.01 -7.52 6.00
CA GLY A 218 8.40 -6.78 7.11
C GLY A 218 8.43 -5.25 6.95
N VAL A 219 8.64 -4.75 5.73
CA VAL A 219 8.68 -3.32 5.44
C VAL A 219 7.28 -2.84 5.09
N TRP A 220 6.80 -1.86 5.84
CA TRP A 220 5.56 -1.13 5.56
C TRP A 220 5.88 0.26 5.01
N TYR A 221 4.85 0.96 4.52
CA TYR A 221 4.98 2.39 4.22
C TYR A 221 3.75 3.18 4.67
N GLY A 222 3.96 4.47 4.91
CA GLY A 222 2.90 5.46 5.08
C GLY A 222 3.14 6.64 4.15
N THR A 223 2.22 7.62 4.15
CA THR A 223 2.37 8.84 3.37
C THR A 223 2.37 10.08 4.28
N GLU A 224 3.35 10.95 4.09
CA GLU A 224 3.38 12.27 4.70
C GLU A 224 2.92 13.31 3.68
N HIS A 225 1.94 14.12 4.04
CA HIS A 225 1.39 15.15 3.16
C HIS A 225 1.93 16.54 3.50
N ARG A 226 2.11 17.34 2.45
CA ARG A 226 2.41 18.78 2.50
C ARG A 226 1.50 19.50 1.51
N ASP A 227 1.51 20.83 1.54
CA ASP A 227 0.78 21.62 0.55
C ASP A 227 1.35 21.36 -0.85
N GLY A 228 0.57 20.70 -1.70
CA GLY A 228 0.94 20.42 -3.10
C GLY A 228 1.82 19.19 -3.32
N SER A 229 2.19 18.45 -2.27
CA SER A 229 3.02 17.23 -2.42
C SER A 229 2.81 16.21 -1.31
N HIS A 230 3.25 14.99 -1.55
CA HIS A 230 3.24 13.91 -0.57
C HIS A 230 4.50 13.06 -0.72
N THR A 231 4.98 12.50 0.39
CA THR A 231 6.18 11.65 0.43
C THR A 231 5.81 10.28 0.96
N VAL A 232 6.15 9.22 0.21
CA VAL A 232 5.99 7.84 0.67
C VAL A 232 7.17 7.46 1.56
N VAL A 233 6.90 7.02 2.79
CA VAL A 233 7.94 6.72 3.78
C VAL A 233 7.92 5.22 4.06
N PHE A 234 8.97 4.52 3.64
CA PHE A 234 9.17 3.10 3.92
C PHE A 234 9.84 2.91 5.28
N ALA A 235 9.36 1.95 6.06
CA ALA A 235 9.84 1.66 7.40
C ALA A 235 9.62 0.21 7.83
N ASP A 236 10.42 -0.25 8.78
CA ASP A 236 10.38 -1.59 9.38
C ASP A 236 10.23 -1.57 10.92
N SER A 237 10.06 -0.38 11.50
CA SER A 237 10.02 -0.18 12.95
C SER A 237 8.94 0.81 13.37
N ASN A 238 8.26 0.51 14.48
CA ASN A 238 7.30 1.42 15.10
C ASN A 238 7.93 2.78 15.46
N SER A 239 9.23 2.83 15.72
CA SER A 239 9.95 4.08 16.02
C SER A 239 9.94 5.08 14.84
N SER A 240 9.70 4.59 13.62
CA SER A 240 9.56 5.42 12.43
C SER A 240 8.20 6.12 12.34
N ALA A 241 7.19 5.66 13.08
CA ALA A 241 5.88 6.30 13.16
C ALA A 241 5.90 7.42 14.21
N LYS A 242 5.77 8.67 13.77
CA LYS A 242 5.76 9.86 14.65
C LYS A 242 4.33 10.37 14.83
N PRO A 243 3.97 10.86 16.03
CA PRO A 243 2.70 11.53 16.21
C PRO A 243 2.64 12.78 15.34
N PHE A 244 1.44 13.12 14.88
CA PHE A 244 1.21 14.41 14.25
C PHE A 244 1.38 15.52 15.30
N PRO A 245 2.11 16.62 15.01
CA PRO A 245 2.39 17.66 16.01
C PRO A 245 1.12 18.22 16.65
N GLY A 246 1.07 18.30 17.98
CA GLY A 246 -0.09 18.77 18.74
C GLY A 246 -1.17 17.71 18.98
N TYR A 247 -1.00 16.50 18.42
CA TYR A 247 -1.91 15.37 18.57
C TYR A 247 -1.21 14.16 19.21
N GLU A 248 -0.20 14.39 20.04
CA GLU A 248 0.47 13.34 20.81
C GLU A 248 -0.50 12.63 21.77
N LYS A 249 -1.54 13.34 22.21
CA LYS A 249 -2.66 12.81 22.99
C LYS A 249 -3.97 13.37 22.45
N VAL A 250 -4.91 12.48 22.13
CA VAL A 250 -6.26 12.84 21.68
C VAL A 250 -7.27 12.47 22.75
N ARG A 251 -8.24 13.35 23.01
CA ARG A 251 -9.29 13.12 24.00
C ARG A 251 -10.25 12.02 23.51
N TYR A 252 -10.69 11.15 24.43
CA TYR A 252 -11.85 10.29 24.23
C TYR A 252 -13.05 10.88 24.99
N ALA A 253 -14.15 11.18 24.28
CA ALA A 253 -15.39 11.65 24.90
C ALA A 253 -16.31 10.45 25.15
N VAL A 254 -16.75 10.29 26.40
CA VAL A 254 -17.54 9.13 26.84
C VAL A 254 -19.05 9.39 26.76
N SER A 255 -19.45 10.67 26.71
CA SER A 255 -20.84 11.10 26.58
C SER A 255 -20.96 12.36 25.70
N ASP A 256 -22.16 12.65 25.21
CA ASP A 256 -22.43 13.90 24.46
C ASP A 256 -22.18 15.15 25.33
N ALA A 257 -22.28 15.04 26.66
CA ALA A 257 -21.92 16.12 27.58
C ALA A 257 -20.40 16.31 27.70
N ASP A 258 -19.61 15.26 27.43
CA ASP A 258 -18.15 15.33 27.34
C ASP A 258 -17.65 15.80 25.97
N ALA A 259 -18.52 15.73 24.95
CA ALA A 259 -18.28 16.28 23.63
C ALA A 259 -18.37 17.82 23.71
N ALA A 260 -17.31 18.44 24.25
CA ALA A 260 -17.09 19.87 24.09
C ALA A 260 -16.80 20.21 22.62
N ASP A 261 -16.81 21.49 22.24
CA ASP A 261 -16.40 22.05 20.94
C ASP A 261 -14.88 21.85 20.63
N VAL A 262 -14.30 20.75 21.09
CA VAL A 262 -12.92 20.34 20.88
C VAL A 262 -12.88 18.98 20.18
N GLU A 263 -11.83 18.76 19.40
CA GLU A 263 -11.64 17.49 18.70
C GLU A 263 -11.49 16.32 19.68
N HIS A 264 -12.21 15.24 19.42
CA HIS A 264 -12.22 14.06 20.28
C HIS A 264 -12.56 12.79 19.50
N VAL A 265 -12.16 11.64 20.04
CA VAL A 265 -12.67 10.33 19.65
C VAL A 265 -14.03 10.14 20.30
N TYR A 266 -15.08 9.94 19.51
CA TYR A 266 -16.46 9.77 19.99
C TYR A 266 -16.90 8.29 20.04
N ARG A 267 -16.12 7.39 19.46
CA ARG A 267 -16.44 5.96 19.42
C ARG A 267 -15.19 5.11 19.53
N TRP A 268 -15.20 4.18 20.48
CA TRP A 268 -14.18 3.15 20.63
C TRP A 268 -14.79 1.76 20.49
N ARG A 269 -14.13 0.89 19.73
CA ARG A 269 -14.50 -0.52 19.59
C ARG A 269 -13.25 -1.37 19.69
N SER A 270 -13.27 -2.35 20.58
CA SER A 270 -12.28 -3.42 20.62
C SER A 270 -12.88 -4.67 19.99
N ILE A 271 -12.21 -5.21 18.98
CA ILE A 271 -12.58 -6.44 18.29
C ILE A 271 -11.43 -7.43 18.50
N ARG A 272 -11.77 -8.70 18.66
CA ARG A 272 -10.83 -9.84 18.66
C ARG A 272 -11.25 -10.80 17.57
N ARG A 273 -10.29 -11.36 16.84
CA ARG A 273 -10.48 -12.37 15.80
C ARG A 273 -9.49 -13.50 16.07
N MET A 274 -9.84 -14.71 15.65
CA MET A 274 -8.90 -15.84 15.68
C MET A 274 -7.82 -15.63 14.62
N GLU A 275 -6.59 -15.95 14.96
CA GLU A 275 -5.41 -15.81 14.11
C GLU A 275 -4.65 -17.14 14.03
N THR A 276 -3.66 -17.22 13.14
CA THR A 276 -2.78 -18.40 13.03
C THR A 276 -1.94 -18.52 14.31
N GLY A 277 -1.95 -19.71 14.92
CA GLY A 277 -1.22 -19.97 16.15
C GLY A 277 0.25 -20.30 15.95
N LYS A 278 0.61 -20.86 14.79
CA LYS A 278 1.98 -21.24 14.46
C LYS A 278 2.27 -21.03 12.98
N VAL A 279 3.42 -20.46 12.65
CA VAL A 279 3.95 -20.41 11.28
C VAL A 279 5.20 -21.27 11.23
N SER A 280 5.28 -22.16 10.26
CA SER A 280 6.46 -22.99 9.98
C SER A 280 6.87 -22.86 8.53
N LEU A 281 8.11 -22.44 8.31
CA LEU A 281 8.72 -22.33 6.99
C LEU A 281 9.78 -23.42 6.82
N LYS A 282 9.88 -23.96 5.62
CA LYS A 282 10.91 -24.94 5.28
C LYS A 282 11.50 -24.69 3.91
N ASP A 283 12.79 -24.96 3.74
CA ASP A 283 13.44 -24.89 2.43
C ASP A 283 14.49 -26.01 2.24
N TYR A 284 15.13 -26.01 1.08
CA TYR A 284 16.20 -26.91 0.70
C TYR A 284 17.32 -26.13 0.00
N THR A 285 18.57 -26.39 0.39
CA THR A 285 19.74 -25.87 -0.33
C THR A 285 20.64 -27.00 -0.79
N TYR A 286 21.00 -26.99 -2.08
CA TYR A 286 21.88 -28.00 -2.67
C TYR A 286 23.33 -27.87 -2.18
N THR A 287 23.73 -26.69 -1.68
CA THR A 287 25.09 -26.45 -1.16
C THR A 287 25.30 -27.06 0.21
N ASP A 288 24.21 -27.30 0.96
CA ASP A 288 24.21 -28.04 2.21
C ASP A 288 22.94 -28.91 2.33
N PRO A 289 22.90 -30.07 1.64
CA PRO A 289 21.71 -30.93 1.61
C PRO A 289 21.33 -31.55 2.97
N LYS A 290 22.19 -31.43 3.99
CA LYS A 290 21.96 -31.94 5.34
C LYS A 290 21.38 -30.88 6.27
N SER A 291 21.37 -29.61 5.88
CA SER A 291 20.74 -28.55 6.65
C SER A 291 19.24 -28.82 6.80
N THR A 292 18.71 -28.55 7.99
CA THR A 292 17.28 -28.72 8.27
C THR A 292 16.46 -27.64 7.54
N LEU A 293 17.00 -26.42 7.43
CA LEU A 293 16.34 -25.23 6.87
C LEU A 293 14.87 -25.15 7.25
N GLU A 294 14.58 -25.18 8.55
CA GLU A 294 13.23 -25.14 9.09
C GLU A 294 13.17 -24.10 10.21
N THR A 295 12.30 -23.12 10.05
CA THR A 295 12.06 -22.06 11.02
C THR A 295 10.60 -22.07 11.44
N GLN A 296 10.33 -21.68 12.68
CA GLN A 296 8.97 -21.63 13.18
C GLN A 296 8.82 -20.51 14.20
N ASP A 297 7.65 -19.88 14.19
CA ASP A 297 7.22 -18.93 15.21
C ASP A 297 5.82 -19.33 15.72
N THR A 298 5.56 -19.12 17.01
CA THR A 298 4.33 -19.56 17.68
C THR A 298 3.74 -18.41 18.48
N ALA A 299 2.50 -18.07 18.17
CA ALA A 299 1.72 -17.10 18.93
C ALA A 299 1.01 -17.79 20.10
N GLU A 300 1.10 -17.19 21.29
CA GLU A 300 0.34 -17.68 22.45
C GLU A 300 -1.10 -17.18 22.39
N HIS A 301 -2.05 -18.12 22.32
CA HIS A 301 -3.48 -17.83 22.28
C HIS A 301 -4.21 -18.58 23.39
N SER A 302 -5.07 -17.86 24.13
CA SER A 302 -5.82 -18.40 25.26
C SER A 302 -7.18 -19.01 24.88
N TYR A 303 -7.57 -18.91 23.60
CA TYR A 303 -8.83 -19.39 23.08
C TYR A 303 -8.68 -20.77 22.41
N PRO A 304 -9.75 -21.59 22.35
CA PRO A 304 -9.71 -22.89 21.67
C PRO A 304 -9.29 -22.76 20.21
N HIS A 305 -8.56 -23.76 19.70
CA HIS A 305 -8.00 -23.77 18.33
C HIS A 305 -7.04 -22.61 18.04
N GLY A 306 -6.43 -22.04 19.08
CA GLY A 306 -5.41 -21.00 18.96
C GLY A 306 -4.02 -21.51 18.54
N ASP A 307 -3.87 -22.80 18.27
CA ASP A 307 -2.62 -23.48 17.91
C ASP A 307 -2.58 -23.93 16.44
N ILE A 308 -3.56 -23.49 15.62
CA ILE A 308 -3.62 -23.86 14.20
C ILE A 308 -2.35 -23.41 13.47
N GLU A 309 -1.70 -24.36 12.80
CA GLU A 309 -0.45 -24.17 12.07
C GLU A 309 -0.69 -23.75 10.60
N TRP A 310 0.11 -22.78 10.16
CA TRP A 310 0.38 -22.47 8.76
C TRP A 310 1.77 -22.99 8.40
N PHE A 311 1.83 -23.93 7.46
CA PHE A 311 3.09 -24.48 6.96
C PHE A 311 3.34 -24.07 5.51
N GLU A 312 4.56 -23.64 5.20
CA GLU A 312 4.95 -23.24 3.84
C GLU A 312 6.29 -23.83 3.40
N TYR A 313 6.28 -24.39 2.18
CA TYR A 313 7.45 -24.83 1.44
C TYR A 313 7.25 -24.47 -0.05
N PRO A 314 8.24 -23.85 -0.71
CA PRO A 314 9.51 -23.38 -0.17
C PRO A 314 9.38 -22.07 0.63
N GLY A 315 10.20 -21.90 1.68
CA GLY A 315 10.31 -20.68 2.49
C GLY A 315 11.15 -19.56 1.85
N LEU A 316 11.82 -19.88 0.73
CA LEU A 316 12.64 -19.00 -0.11
C LEU A 316 13.91 -18.46 0.58
N TYR A 317 14.52 -19.19 1.51
CA TYR A 317 15.76 -18.83 2.19
C TYR A 317 16.80 -19.95 2.10
N THR A 318 18.08 -19.59 2.16
CA THR A 318 19.20 -20.55 2.08
C THR A 318 19.99 -20.69 3.38
N LYS A 319 19.64 -19.89 4.40
CA LYS A 319 20.25 -19.87 5.73
C LYS A 319 19.15 -19.76 6.79
N ASP A 320 19.32 -20.43 7.93
CA ASP A 320 18.36 -20.37 9.04
C ASP A 320 18.18 -18.94 9.58
N SER A 321 19.25 -18.13 9.59
CA SER A 321 19.17 -16.72 10.01
C SER A 321 18.19 -15.90 9.18
N ASP A 322 18.13 -16.19 7.88
CA ASP A 322 17.29 -15.45 6.95
C ASP A 322 15.83 -15.90 7.11
N GLY A 323 15.60 -17.20 7.34
CA GLY A 323 14.27 -17.75 7.61
C GLY A 323 13.67 -17.35 8.97
N ASN A 324 14.50 -17.05 9.97
CA ASN A 324 14.03 -16.56 11.28
C ASN A 324 13.63 -15.08 11.28
N ALA A 325 14.01 -14.34 10.24
CA ALA A 325 13.71 -12.92 10.10
C ALA A 325 12.46 -12.64 9.24
N LEU A 326 11.86 -13.69 8.65
CA LEU A 326 10.62 -13.66 7.86
C LEU A 326 9.41 -13.92 8.76
#